data_AF-D7LJ78-F1
#
_entry.id   AF-D7LJ78-F1
#
_cell.length_a   1.000
_cell.length_b   1.000
_cell.length_c   1.000
_cell.angle_alpha   90.00
_cell.angle_beta   90.00
_cell.angle_gamma   90.00
#
_symmetry.space_group_name_H-M   'P 1'
#
loop_
_entity.id
_entity.type
_entity.pdbx_description
1 polymer ?
#
loop_
_entity_poly.entity_id
_entity_poly.type
_entity_poly.pdbx_seq_one_letter_code
_entity_poly.pdbx_strand_id
1 'polypeptide(L)'
;MASLRDIASLNPLLVLDCCYAVSRGGRRRFGNMAGVFQVMAFSVGVLEKGESDAVFMGKLAKIATAEIISSKELNADWQRQASMLLVSIGTHFPDLMMEEIFLHLSGPATAAPAMVQILADFASSDALQFTPRLKGVLSRVSPILGNVRDLHRPIFANAFKCWSQAAWLYITDLTSDSPLDSDVMSNLNSVFELLLRVWAISRDHKVSP
;
A
#
# COMPACT_ATOMS: atom_id res chain seq x y z
N MET A 1 6.12 8.91 -22.58
CA MET A 1 5.36 8.93 -21.31
C MET A 1 4.40 10.11 -21.24
N ALA A 2 4.79 11.34 -21.58
CA ALA A 2 3.87 12.49 -21.63
C ALA A 2 2.64 12.21 -22.52
N SER A 3 2.85 11.79 -23.77
CA SER A 3 1.75 11.48 -24.70
C SER A 3 0.76 10.41 -24.25
N LEU A 4 1.21 9.39 -23.49
CA LEU A 4 0.33 8.35 -22.95
C LEU A 4 -0.51 8.85 -21.77
N ARG A 5 0.01 9.80 -20.99
CA ARG A 5 -0.77 10.46 -19.95
C ARG A 5 -1.81 11.40 -20.54
N ASP A 6 -1.45 12.12 -21.60
CA ASP A 6 -2.38 12.99 -22.33
C ASP A 6 -3.55 12.16 -22.91
N ILE A 7 -3.27 10.96 -23.45
CA ILE A 7 -4.31 10.03 -23.92
C ILE A 7 -5.12 9.46 -22.73
N ALA A 8 -4.46 9.11 -21.63
CA ALA A 8 -5.14 8.60 -20.44
C ALA A 8 -6.10 9.64 -19.82
N SER A 9 -5.82 10.94 -19.94
CA SER A 9 -6.78 11.98 -19.54
C SER A 9 -7.99 12.10 -20.47
N LEU A 10 -7.91 11.58 -21.69
CA LEU A 10 -9.00 11.60 -22.67
C LEU A 10 -9.83 10.31 -22.66
N ASN A 11 -9.19 9.16 -22.46
CA ASN A 11 -9.86 7.86 -22.38
C ASN A 11 -9.09 6.89 -21.46
N PRO A 12 -9.25 7.03 -20.13
CA PRO A 12 -8.49 6.25 -19.15
C PRO A 12 -8.78 4.74 -19.24
N LEU A 13 -10.03 4.34 -19.49
CA LEU A 13 -10.42 2.93 -19.59
C LEU A 13 -9.74 2.22 -20.76
N LEU A 14 -9.70 2.85 -21.94
CA LEU A 14 -9.02 2.28 -23.12
C LEU A 14 -7.52 2.07 -22.84
N VAL A 15 -6.88 3.05 -22.21
CA VAL A 15 -5.46 2.95 -21.84
C VAL A 15 -5.23 1.83 -20.84
N LEU A 16 -6.12 1.67 -19.86
CA LEU A 16 -6.05 0.58 -18.89
C LEU A 16 -6.20 -0.79 -19.55
N ASP A 17 -7.13 -0.95 -20.48
CA ASP A 17 -7.31 -2.21 -21.23
C ASP A 17 -6.06 -2.57 -22.04
N CYS A 18 -5.46 -1.60 -22.73
CA CYS A 18 -4.21 -1.81 -23.47
C CYS A 18 -3.06 -2.20 -22.53
N CYS A 19 -2.89 -1.48 -21.42
CA CYS A 19 -1.87 -1.79 -20.43
C CYS A 19 -2.09 -3.17 -19.81
N TYR A 20 -3.35 -3.54 -19.52
CA TYR A 20 -3.71 -4.84 -18.97
C TYR A 20 -3.32 -5.96 -19.92
N ALA A 21 -3.64 -5.83 -21.21
CA ALA A 21 -3.28 -6.81 -22.24
C ALA A 21 -1.77 -7.07 -22.30
N VAL A 22 -0.95 -6.01 -22.24
CA VAL A 22 0.53 -6.12 -22.23
C VAL A 22 1.04 -6.77 -20.94
N SER A 23 0.40 -6.46 -19.80
CA SER A 23 0.85 -6.92 -18.49
C SER A 23 0.59 -8.40 -18.21
N ARG A 24 -0.33 -9.05 -18.94
CA ARG A 24 -0.59 -10.51 -18.81
C ARG A 24 0.63 -11.38 -19.14
N GLY A 25 1.62 -10.82 -19.83
CA GLY A 25 2.88 -11.50 -20.14
C GLY A 25 3.97 -11.40 -19.06
N GLY A 26 3.76 -10.55 -18.05
CA GLY A 26 4.73 -10.23 -17.01
C GLY A 26 6.04 -9.60 -17.52
N ARG A 27 6.96 -9.33 -16.58
CA ARG A 27 8.27 -8.73 -16.86
C ARG A 27 9.12 -9.45 -17.91
N ARG A 28 8.94 -10.76 -18.11
CA ARG A 28 9.73 -11.55 -19.08
C ARG A 28 9.39 -11.23 -20.54
N ARG A 29 8.19 -10.71 -20.79
CA ARG A 29 7.73 -10.39 -22.16
C ARG A 29 7.85 -8.91 -22.50
N PHE A 30 7.89 -8.02 -21.50
CA PHE A 30 7.93 -6.58 -21.73
C PHE A 30 8.99 -5.91 -20.85
N GLY A 31 9.98 -5.29 -21.50
CA GLY A 31 11.16 -4.73 -20.83
C GLY A 31 10.89 -3.51 -19.94
N ASN A 32 9.78 -2.79 -20.16
CA ASN A 32 9.44 -1.56 -19.42
C ASN A 32 8.12 -1.68 -18.63
N MET A 33 8.02 -2.67 -17.74
CA MET A 33 6.85 -2.83 -16.86
C MET A 33 6.65 -1.64 -15.90
N ALA A 34 7.73 -0.94 -15.53
CA ALA A 34 7.62 0.28 -14.73
C ALA A 34 6.76 1.34 -15.44
N GLY A 35 7.02 1.58 -16.73
CA GLY A 35 6.22 2.50 -17.53
C GLY A 35 4.76 2.08 -17.64
N VAL A 36 4.49 0.79 -17.82
CA VAL A 36 3.12 0.25 -17.90
C VAL A 36 2.35 0.49 -16.61
N PHE A 37 2.92 0.12 -15.46
CA PHE A 37 2.28 0.36 -14.16
C PHE A 37 2.13 1.84 -13.85
N GLN A 38 3.08 2.68 -14.27
CA GLN A 38 2.98 4.12 -14.10
C GLN A 38 1.80 4.71 -14.89
N VAL A 39 1.60 4.27 -16.14
CA VAL A 39 0.45 4.68 -16.95
C VAL A 39 -0.85 4.17 -16.34
N MET A 40 -0.89 2.91 -15.88
CA MET A 40 -2.06 2.37 -15.20
C MET A 40 -2.41 3.17 -13.95
N ALA A 41 -1.43 3.46 -13.08
CA ALA A 41 -1.65 4.19 -11.84
C ALA A 41 -2.19 5.60 -12.11
N PHE A 42 -1.65 6.28 -13.13
CA PHE A 42 -2.17 7.57 -13.58
C PHE A 42 -3.59 7.45 -14.12
N SER A 43 -3.84 6.47 -15.00
CA SER A 43 -5.15 6.27 -15.65
C SER A 43 -6.23 5.95 -14.62
N VAL A 44 -5.92 5.13 -13.59
CA VAL A 44 -6.85 4.89 -12.49
C VAL A 44 -7.13 6.17 -11.71
N GLY A 45 -6.09 6.96 -11.39
CA GLY A 45 -6.25 8.16 -10.57
C GLY A 45 -7.01 9.31 -11.25
N VAL A 46 -7.18 9.29 -12.57
CA VAL A 46 -7.98 10.29 -13.31
C VAL A 46 -9.41 9.83 -13.61
N LEU A 47 -9.79 8.60 -13.26
CA LEU A 47 -11.16 8.12 -13.45
C LEU A 47 -12.13 8.88 -12.54
N GLU A 48 -13.32 9.16 -13.05
CA GLU A 48 -14.39 9.67 -12.20
C GLU A 48 -15.02 8.55 -11.36
N LYS A 49 -15.62 8.92 -10.22
CA LYS A 49 -16.32 7.94 -9.37
C LYS A 49 -17.47 7.31 -10.16
N GLY A 50 -17.42 5.98 -10.32
CA GLY A 50 -18.45 5.20 -11.01
C GLY A 50 -18.11 4.84 -12.46
N GLU A 51 -17.02 5.35 -13.04
CA GLU A 51 -16.59 4.97 -14.40
C GLU A 51 -15.93 3.59 -14.48
N SER A 52 -15.43 3.09 -13.37
CA SER A 52 -14.73 1.80 -13.31
C SER A 52 -15.52 0.72 -12.59
N ASP A 53 -15.41 -0.49 -13.12
CA ASP A 53 -15.92 -1.72 -12.52
C ASP A 53 -14.91 -2.31 -11.52
N ALA A 54 -15.39 -2.67 -10.34
CA ALA A 54 -14.61 -3.34 -9.30
C ALA A 54 -14.00 -4.66 -9.79
N VAL A 55 -14.68 -5.40 -10.69
CA VAL A 55 -14.13 -6.64 -11.26
C VAL A 55 -12.90 -6.36 -12.10
N PHE A 56 -12.90 -5.29 -12.89
CA PHE A 56 -11.75 -4.89 -13.70
C PHE A 56 -10.60 -4.40 -12.82
N MET A 57 -10.89 -3.56 -11.82
CA MET A 57 -9.87 -3.10 -10.86
C MET A 57 -9.25 -4.25 -10.07
N GLY A 58 -10.04 -5.28 -9.73
CA GLY A 58 -9.54 -6.51 -9.13
C GLY A 58 -8.55 -7.26 -10.02
N LYS A 59 -8.72 -7.25 -11.35
CA LYS A 59 -7.75 -7.84 -12.28
C LYS A 59 -6.44 -7.05 -12.31
N LEU A 60 -6.51 -5.72 -12.27
CA LEU A 60 -5.33 -4.85 -12.22
C LEU A 60 -4.56 -5.01 -10.91
N ALA A 61 -5.27 -5.03 -9.78
CA ALA A 61 -4.70 -5.25 -8.46
C ALA A 61 -3.93 -6.58 -8.41
N LYS A 62 -4.53 -7.67 -8.88
CA LYS A 62 -3.88 -9.00 -8.93
C LYS A 62 -2.60 -9.01 -9.76
N ILE A 63 -2.57 -8.32 -10.90
CA ILE A 63 -1.34 -8.24 -11.71
C ILE A 63 -0.25 -7.46 -10.98
N ALA A 64 -0.60 -6.31 -10.38
CA ALA A 64 0.36 -5.51 -9.61
C ALA A 64 0.93 -6.31 -8.44
N THR A 65 0.06 -6.95 -7.67
CA THR A 65 0.43 -7.78 -6.53
C THR A 65 1.28 -8.97 -6.95
N ALA A 66 0.89 -9.70 -8.00
CA ALA A 66 1.66 -10.82 -8.54
C ALA A 66 3.09 -10.41 -8.92
N GLU A 67 3.25 -9.25 -9.54
CA GLU A 67 4.58 -8.71 -9.86
C GLU A 67 5.36 -8.38 -8.59
N ILE A 68 4.76 -7.69 -7.61
CA ILE A 68 5.41 -7.33 -6.33
C ILE A 68 5.90 -8.56 -5.58
N ILE A 69 5.07 -9.61 -5.45
CA ILE A 69 5.42 -10.83 -4.71
C ILE A 69 6.41 -11.73 -5.46
N SER A 70 6.54 -11.57 -6.78
CA SER A 70 7.48 -12.35 -7.58
C SER A 70 8.94 -11.99 -7.34
N SER A 71 9.20 -10.84 -6.72
CA SER A 71 10.54 -10.31 -6.46
C SER A 71 10.88 -10.27 -4.99
N LYS A 72 12.15 -10.55 -4.68
CA LYS A 72 12.72 -10.32 -3.34
C LYS A 72 13.36 -8.93 -3.20
N GLU A 73 13.54 -8.23 -4.32
CA GLU A 73 14.03 -6.85 -4.33
C GLU A 73 12.94 -5.92 -3.79
N LEU A 74 13.35 -4.98 -2.94
CA LEU A 74 12.53 -3.86 -2.50
C LEU A 74 13.03 -2.60 -3.19
N ASN A 75 12.10 -1.70 -3.55
CA ASN A 75 12.35 -0.39 -4.15
C ASN A 75 12.87 -0.38 -5.59
N ALA A 76 12.69 -1.47 -6.34
CA ALA A 76 12.91 -1.42 -7.79
C ALA A 76 11.84 -0.52 -8.45
N ASP A 77 12.19 0.23 -9.50
CA ASP A 77 11.28 1.19 -10.13
C ASP A 77 9.93 0.58 -10.52
N TRP A 78 9.95 -0.61 -11.12
CA TRP A 78 8.73 -1.32 -11.51
C TRP A 78 7.86 -1.70 -10.31
N GLN A 79 8.47 -2.08 -9.18
CA GLN A 79 7.77 -2.45 -7.97
C GLN A 79 7.12 -1.21 -7.35
N ARG A 80 7.84 -0.08 -7.34
CA ARG A 80 7.29 1.20 -6.91
C ARG A 80 6.10 1.60 -7.77
N GLN A 81 6.18 1.45 -9.09
CA GLN A 81 5.05 1.78 -9.96
C GLN A 81 3.87 0.81 -9.77
N ALA A 82 4.13 -0.49 -9.55
CA ALA A 82 3.09 -1.46 -9.21
C ALA A 82 2.41 -1.13 -7.87
N SER A 83 3.17 -0.72 -6.86
CA SER A 83 2.66 -0.21 -5.59
C SER A 83 1.79 1.02 -5.78
N MET A 84 2.22 1.98 -6.62
CA MET A 84 1.41 3.16 -6.93
C MET A 84 0.10 2.81 -7.64
N LEU A 85 0.08 1.79 -8.49
CA LEU A 85 -1.17 1.31 -9.09
C LEU A 85 -2.13 0.79 -8.01
N LEU A 86 -1.65 0.03 -7.04
CA LEU A 86 -2.49 -0.41 -5.91
C LEU A 86 -3.01 0.78 -5.09
N VAL A 87 -2.16 1.78 -4.82
CA VAL A 87 -2.59 3.01 -4.13
C VAL A 87 -3.68 3.74 -4.91
N SER A 88 -3.51 3.95 -6.22
CA SER A 88 -4.55 4.54 -7.07
C SER A 88 -5.83 3.71 -7.10
N ILE A 89 -5.74 2.38 -7.11
CA ILE A 89 -6.95 1.54 -7.00
C ILE A 89 -7.62 1.78 -5.63
N GLY A 90 -6.83 1.92 -4.56
CA GLY A 90 -7.32 2.17 -3.21
C GLY A 90 -8.09 3.48 -3.06
N THR A 91 -7.82 4.51 -3.87
CA THR A 91 -8.58 5.78 -3.83
C THR A 91 -9.99 5.65 -4.44
N HIS A 92 -10.29 4.55 -5.15
CA HIS A 92 -11.63 4.28 -5.69
C HIS A 92 -12.27 3.03 -5.06
N PHE A 93 -11.47 2.00 -4.77
CA PHE A 93 -11.87 0.71 -4.23
C PHE A 93 -10.98 0.32 -3.04
N PRO A 94 -11.09 1.05 -1.91
CA PRO A 94 -10.21 0.85 -0.75
C PRO A 94 -10.30 -0.56 -0.18
N ASP A 95 -11.50 -1.16 -0.11
CA ASP A 95 -11.69 -2.51 0.44
C ASP A 95 -11.06 -3.59 -0.43
N LEU A 96 -11.22 -3.48 -1.76
CA LEU A 96 -10.62 -4.40 -2.72
C LEU A 96 -9.09 -4.38 -2.63
N MET A 97 -8.50 -3.18 -2.57
CA MET A 97 -7.06 -3.02 -2.42
C MET A 97 -6.56 -3.60 -1.09
N MET A 98 -7.28 -3.33 0.01
CA MET A 98 -6.93 -3.85 1.34
C MET A 98 -6.97 -5.37 1.39
N GLU A 99 -8.02 -5.99 0.84
CA GLU A 99 -8.14 -7.45 0.77
C GLU A 99 -6.95 -8.07 0.05
N GLU A 100 -6.57 -7.53 -1.11
CA GLU A 100 -5.43 -8.01 -1.89
C GLU A 100 -4.11 -7.88 -1.11
N ILE A 101 -3.87 -6.77 -0.41
CA ILE A 101 -2.67 -6.57 0.42
C ILE A 101 -2.63 -7.56 1.59
N PHE A 102 -3.75 -7.75 2.27
CA PHE A 102 -3.82 -8.57 3.48
C PHE A 102 -3.50 -10.04 3.23
N LEU A 103 -3.74 -10.55 2.01
CA LEU A 103 -3.33 -11.90 1.60
C LEU A 103 -1.81 -12.14 1.71
N HIS A 104 -1.01 -11.09 1.67
CA HIS A 104 0.45 -11.17 1.57
C HIS A 104 1.21 -10.64 2.79
N LEU A 105 0.49 -10.29 3.87
CA LEU A 105 1.09 -9.86 5.14
C LEU A 105 1.63 -11.03 5.98
N SER A 106 1.03 -12.22 5.88
CA SER A 106 1.34 -13.37 6.74
C SER A 106 1.91 -14.57 5.97
N GLY A 107 2.89 -15.28 6.56
CA GLY A 107 3.53 -16.47 5.97
C GLY A 107 5.08 -16.42 5.88
N PRO A 108 5.73 -17.53 5.49
CA PRO A 108 7.19 -17.67 5.48
C PRO A 108 7.91 -17.00 4.30
N ALA A 109 7.19 -16.62 3.25
CA ALA A 109 7.72 -15.95 2.04
C ALA A 109 7.03 -14.60 1.79
N THR A 110 6.69 -13.87 2.85
CA THR A 110 5.85 -12.67 2.74
C THR A 110 6.55 -11.51 2.07
N ALA A 111 5.81 -10.84 1.20
CA ALA A 111 6.13 -9.50 0.71
C ALA A 111 5.73 -8.42 1.73
N ALA A 112 5.66 -8.76 3.03
CA ALA A 112 5.11 -7.92 4.08
C ALA A 112 5.71 -6.50 4.12
N PRO A 113 7.04 -6.28 3.94
CA PRO A 113 7.58 -4.93 3.88
C PRO A 113 6.97 -4.09 2.73
N ALA A 114 6.83 -4.67 1.54
CA ALA A 114 6.22 -3.97 0.40
C ALA A 114 4.73 -3.70 0.64
N MET A 115 4.01 -4.67 1.19
CA MET A 115 2.59 -4.53 1.55
C MET A 115 2.35 -3.43 2.59
N VAL A 116 3.18 -3.37 3.63
CA VAL A 116 3.12 -2.33 4.67
C VAL A 116 3.48 -0.95 4.09
N GLN A 117 4.44 -0.87 3.16
CA GLN A 117 4.76 0.37 2.48
C GLN A 117 3.58 0.88 1.64
N ILE A 118 2.87 0.00 0.91
CA ILE A 118 1.68 0.39 0.14
C ILE A 118 0.59 0.96 1.06
N LEU A 119 0.37 0.36 2.23
CA LEU A 119 -0.58 0.88 3.22
C LEU A 119 -0.16 2.26 3.75
N ALA A 120 1.14 2.53 3.89
CA ALA A 120 1.66 3.85 4.26
C ALA A 120 1.42 4.89 3.17
N ASP A 121 1.67 4.51 1.92
CA ASP A 121 1.49 5.38 0.76
C ASP A 121 -0.01 5.69 0.55
N PHE A 122 -0.89 4.70 0.74
CA PHE A 122 -2.33 4.90 0.70
C PHE A 122 -2.83 5.82 1.82
N ALA A 123 -2.38 5.62 3.05
CA ALA A 123 -2.70 6.52 4.17
C ALA A 123 -2.27 7.97 3.90
N SER A 124 -1.14 8.15 3.22
CA SER A 124 -0.62 9.48 2.85
C SER A 124 -1.38 10.09 1.67
N SER A 125 -1.91 9.26 0.76
CA SER A 125 -2.65 9.69 -0.43
C SER A 125 -4.11 10.02 -0.12
N ASP A 126 -4.75 9.26 0.77
CA ASP A 126 -6.16 9.43 1.12
C ASP A 126 -6.43 9.03 2.59
N ALA A 127 -6.16 9.98 3.49
CA ALA A 127 -6.37 9.80 4.92
C ALA A 127 -7.85 9.55 5.29
N LEU A 128 -8.79 10.12 4.53
CA LEU A 128 -10.23 9.99 4.75
C LEU A 128 -10.71 8.57 4.48
N GLN A 129 -10.24 7.95 3.40
CA GLN A 129 -10.57 6.55 3.09
C GLN A 129 -9.75 5.55 3.92
N PHE A 130 -8.52 5.90 4.31
CA PHE A 130 -7.67 5.02 5.09
C PHE A 130 -8.12 4.89 6.55
N THR A 131 -8.38 6.01 7.23
CA THR A 131 -8.55 6.02 8.70
C THR A 131 -9.66 5.11 9.22
N PRO A 132 -10.86 5.03 8.60
CA PRO A 132 -11.91 4.10 9.02
C PRO A 132 -11.48 2.62 9.02
N ARG A 133 -10.41 2.27 8.30
CA ARG A 133 -9.87 0.91 8.15
C ARG A 133 -8.65 0.65 9.04
N LEU A 134 -8.16 1.66 9.76
CA LEU A 134 -6.94 1.59 10.56
C LEU A 134 -6.98 0.45 11.59
N LYS A 135 -8.14 0.23 12.26
CA LYS A 135 -8.33 -0.90 13.20
C LYS A 135 -8.00 -2.24 12.55
N GLY A 136 -8.47 -2.45 11.32
CA GLY A 136 -8.23 -3.66 10.54
C GLY A 136 -6.79 -3.80 10.03
N VAL A 137 -6.10 -2.69 9.80
CA VAL A 137 -4.67 -2.67 9.44
C VAL A 137 -3.82 -3.06 10.65
N LEU A 138 -4.05 -2.43 11.81
CA LEU A 138 -3.30 -2.69 13.03
C LEU A 138 -3.43 -4.13 13.50
N SER A 139 -4.64 -4.72 13.43
CA SER A 139 -4.88 -6.10 13.85
C SER A 139 -4.10 -7.12 13.00
N ARG A 140 -3.86 -6.82 11.71
CA ARG A 140 -3.14 -7.70 10.78
C ARG A 140 -1.63 -7.50 10.82
N VAL A 141 -1.17 -6.28 11.10
CA VAL A 141 0.25 -5.95 11.18
C VAL A 141 0.84 -6.29 12.55
N SER A 142 0.07 -6.18 13.63
CA SER A 142 0.54 -6.47 14.99
C SER A 142 1.22 -7.84 15.14
N PRO A 143 0.67 -8.97 14.64
CA PRO A 143 1.28 -10.29 14.78
C PRO A 143 2.64 -10.44 14.08
N ILE A 144 2.94 -9.62 13.08
CA ILE A 144 4.18 -9.75 12.29
C ILE A 144 5.31 -8.84 12.81
N LEU A 145 5.02 -7.86 13.66
CA LEU A 145 6.00 -6.88 14.15
C LEU A 145 7.19 -7.49 14.90
N GLY A 146 6.93 -8.54 15.69
CA GLY A 146 7.98 -9.21 16.46
C GLY A 146 9.06 -9.87 15.59
N ASN A 147 8.73 -10.21 14.33
CA ASN A 147 9.60 -10.94 13.41
C ASN A 147 10.23 -10.04 12.33
N VAL A 148 10.04 -8.73 12.40
CA VAL A 148 10.58 -7.80 11.40
C VAL A 148 12.10 -7.71 11.53
N ARG A 149 12.80 -8.10 10.45
CA ARG A 149 14.26 -7.97 10.33
C ARG A 149 14.67 -6.50 10.40
N ASP A 150 15.84 -6.23 10.99
CA ASP A 150 16.38 -4.87 11.19
C ASP A 150 16.34 -4.00 9.92
N LEU A 151 16.70 -4.59 8.76
CA LEU A 151 16.70 -3.91 7.47
C LEU A 151 15.32 -3.35 7.08
N HIS A 152 14.23 -3.98 7.53
CA HIS A 152 12.85 -3.61 7.19
C HIS A 152 12.19 -2.72 8.23
N ARG A 153 12.77 -2.60 9.44
CA ARG A 153 12.21 -1.75 10.52
C ARG A 153 11.93 -0.30 10.09
N PRO A 154 12.77 0.37 9.26
CA PRO A 154 12.47 1.73 8.78
C PRO A 154 11.17 1.82 7.97
N ILE A 155 10.84 0.79 7.19
CA ILE A 155 9.61 0.75 6.39
C ILE A 155 8.39 0.73 7.31
N PHE A 156 8.41 -0.15 8.31
CA PHE A 156 7.32 -0.24 9.28
C PHE A 156 7.21 1.03 10.13
N ALA A 157 8.33 1.60 10.58
CA ALA A 157 8.33 2.86 11.33
C ALA A 157 7.74 4.01 10.51
N ASN A 158 8.10 4.12 9.23
CA ASN A 158 7.50 5.09 8.33
C ASN A 158 6.00 4.85 8.14
N ALA A 159 5.57 3.59 8.05
CA ALA A 159 4.15 3.25 7.96
C ALA A 159 3.36 3.71 9.18
N PHE A 160 3.83 3.44 10.41
CA PHE A 160 3.18 3.93 11.62
C PHE A 160 3.11 5.46 11.67
N LYS A 161 4.19 6.15 11.27
CA LYS A 161 4.18 7.61 11.14
C LYS A 161 3.06 8.07 10.20
N CYS A 162 2.97 7.51 9.00
CA CYS A 162 1.93 7.85 8.02
C CYS A 162 0.52 7.55 8.54
N TRP A 163 0.32 6.42 9.23
CA TRP A 163 -0.98 6.05 9.79
C TRP A 163 -1.41 6.97 10.91
N SER A 164 -0.48 7.35 11.79
CA SER A 164 -0.74 8.35 12.84
C SER A 164 -1.06 9.72 12.25
N GLN A 165 -0.36 10.13 11.18
CA GLN A 165 -0.65 11.38 10.47
C GLN A 165 -2.04 11.35 9.82
N ALA A 166 -2.41 10.25 9.16
CA ALA A 166 -3.74 10.08 8.58
C ALA A 166 -4.84 10.14 9.65
N ALA A 167 -4.66 9.43 10.77
CA ALA A 167 -5.59 9.47 11.89
C ALA A 167 -5.72 10.89 12.47
N TRP A 168 -4.61 11.62 12.60
CA TRP A 168 -4.63 13.00 13.08
C TRP A 168 -5.38 13.94 12.14
N LEU A 169 -5.07 13.88 10.83
CA LEU A 169 -5.78 14.67 9.80
C LEU A 169 -7.29 14.38 9.81
N TYR A 170 -7.64 13.11 9.95
CA TYR A 170 -9.03 12.67 10.03
C TYR A 170 -9.77 13.24 11.25
N ILE A 171 -9.12 13.29 12.42
CA ILE A 171 -9.69 13.91 13.63
C ILE A 171 -9.89 15.41 13.43
N THR A 172 -8.91 16.10 12.83
CA THR A 172 -9.00 17.55 12.64
C THR A 172 -10.06 17.96 11.62
N ASP A 173 -10.37 17.09 10.66
CA ASP A 173 -11.36 17.37 9.60
C ASP A 173 -12.80 17.00 10.01
N LEU A 174 -13.02 16.25 11.11
CA LEU A 174 -14.36 15.79 11.52
C LEU A 174 -14.94 16.52 12.72
N THR A 175 -16.18 16.98 12.53
CA THR A 175 -17.08 17.38 13.61
C THR A 175 -17.83 16.14 14.15
N SER A 176 -17.54 15.80 15.41
CA SER A 176 -18.36 14.99 16.36
C SER A 176 -18.54 13.47 16.22
N ASP A 177 -18.31 12.80 15.07
CA ASP A 177 -18.47 11.33 14.97
C ASP A 177 -17.17 10.63 14.52
N SER A 178 -16.34 10.24 15.48
CA SER A 178 -14.99 9.72 15.24
C SER A 178 -14.97 8.18 15.21
N PRO A 179 -14.49 7.53 14.13
CA PRO A 179 -14.21 6.10 14.05
C PRO A 179 -12.96 5.69 14.84
N LEU A 180 -12.22 6.65 15.41
CA LEU A 180 -11.10 6.42 16.30
C LEU A 180 -11.64 6.31 17.73
N ASP A 181 -12.14 5.12 18.04
CA ASP A 181 -12.59 4.75 19.39
C ASP A 181 -11.41 4.52 20.35
N SER A 182 -11.73 4.24 21.62
CA SER A 182 -10.73 3.88 22.63
C SER A 182 -9.92 2.62 22.27
N ASP A 183 -10.46 1.73 21.42
CA ASP A 183 -9.75 0.52 20.99
C ASP A 183 -8.66 0.85 19.98
N VAL A 184 -8.90 1.78 19.04
CA VAL A 184 -7.87 2.18 18.07
C VAL A 184 -6.71 2.84 18.79
N MET A 185 -6.99 3.71 19.76
CA MET A 185 -5.96 4.37 20.57
C MET A 185 -5.18 3.37 21.43
N SER A 186 -5.83 2.39 22.05
CA SER A 186 -5.14 1.36 22.83
C SER A 186 -4.29 0.44 21.95
N ASN A 187 -4.76 0.10 20.74
CA ASN A 187 -3.99 -0.67 19.77
C ASN A 187 -2.74 0.10 19.30
N LEU A 188 -2.85 1.40 19.01
CA LEU A 188 -1.69 2.24 18.68
C LEU A 188 -0.67 2.24 19.81
N ASN A 189 -1.11 2.44 21.06
CA ASN A 189 -0.24 2.41 22.22
C ASN A 189 0.47 1.06 22.39
N SER A 190 -0.25 -0.06 22.20
CA SER A 190 0.34 -1.40 22.30
C SER A 190 1.41 -1.63 21.24
N VAL A 191 1.18 -1.14 20.01
CA VAL A 191 2.14 -1.24 18.93
C VAL A 191 3.36 -0.37 19.19
N PHE A 192 3.19 0.87 19.65
CA PHE A 192 4.32 1.72 20.03
C PHE A 192 5.15 1.12 21.16
N GLU A 193 4.50 0.56 22.20
CA GLU A 193 5.19 -0.16 23.27
C GLU A 193 6.00 -1.34 22.73
N LEU A 194 5.45 -2.15 21.82
CA LEU A 194 6.16 -3.26 21.19
C LEU A 194 7.37 -2.76 20.38
N LEU A 195 7.20 -1.70 19.58
CA LEU A 195 8.28 -1.10 18.81
C LEU A 195 9.41 -0.61 19.71
N LEU A 196 9.08 0.10 20.80
CA LEU A 196 10.06 0.60 21.75
C LEU A 196 10.77 -0.54 22.47
N ARG A 197 10.04 -1.54 22.98
CA ARG A 197 10.62 -2.67 23.71
C ARG A 197 11.48 -3.56 22.82
N VAL A 198 10.99 -3.93 21.64
CA VAL A 198 11.65 -4.94 20.80
C VAL A 198 12.71 -4.30 19.91
N TRP A 199 12.50 -3.09 19.40
CA TRP A 199 13.40 -2.49 18.41
C TRP A 199 14.37 -1.45 18.97
N ALA A 200 14.03 -0.76 20.08
CA ALA A 200 14.97 0.17 20.71
C ALA A 200 15.98 -0.58 21.60
N ILE A 201 15.51 -1.51 22.45
CA ILE A 201 16.39 -2.28 23.37
C ILE A 201 17.27 -3.30 22.63
N SER A 202 16.82 -3.78 21.46
CA SER A 202 17.61 -4.64 20.55
C SER A 202 18.93 -4.00 20.11
N ARG A 203 19.09 -2.67 20.17
CA ARG A 203 20.33 -1.98 19.79
C ARG A 203 21.39 -1.99 20.89
N ASP A 204 21.00 -2.11 22.16
CA ASP A 204 21.95 -2.07 23.28
C ASP A 204 22.76 -3.36 23.45
N HIS A 205 22.36 -4.46 22.81
CA HIS A 205 23.09 -5.73 22.87
C HIS A 205 24.21 -5.87 21.83
N LYS A 206 24.49 -4.82 21.04
CA LYS A 206 25.60 -4.76 20.06
C LYS A 206 26.60 -3.64 20.35
N VAL A 207 26.82 -3.33 21.62
CA VAL A 207 28.03 -2.63 22.06
C VAL A 207 28.71 -3.50 23.11
N SER A 208 29.59 -4.39 22.64
CA SER A 208 30.60 -5.03 23.48
C SER A 208 31.99 -4.57 22.99
N PRO A 209 32.96 -4.40 23.92
CA PRO A 209 34.12 -3.52 23.81
C PRO A 209 35.16 -3.93 22.76
#